data_AF-A0A7C2KNY3-F1
#
_entry.id   AF-A0A7C2KNY3-F1
#
_cell.length_a   1.000
_cell.length_b   1.000
_cell.length_c   1.000
_cell.angle_alpha   90.00
_cell.angle_beta   90.00
_cell.angle_gamma   90.00
#
_symmetry.space_group_name_H-M   'P 1'
#
loop_
_entity.id
_entity.type
_entity.pdbx_description
1 polymer ?
#
loop_
_entity_poly.entity_id
_entity_poly.type
_entity_poly.pdbx_seq_one_letter_code
_entity_poly.pdbx_strand_id
1 'polypeptide(L)'
;MATKKEKLKILNAWNEYFPHLTLWKDQWLLQLNGGLLSGICLDRTSDKTKYLPTFFMHNLLVPFSTISLSYNAKLQQHKGMPQSLKYADFQETDVFRFKEQVNGLNKPITFEVFFDHIEKIYNKTY
;
A
#
# COMPACT_ATOMS: atom_id res chain seq x y z
N MET A 1 -9.81 -20.76 -4.42
CA MET A 1 -9.96 -19.64 -3.46
C MET A 1 -8.84 -19.76 -2.46
N ALA A 2 -8.11 -18.69 -2.17
CA ALA A 2 -7.01 -18.75 -1.21
C ALA A 2 -7.51 -19.11 0.20
N THR A 3 -6.80 -20.01 0.86
CA THR A 3 -7.06 -20.48 2.22
C THR A 3 -6.76 -19.37 3.24
N LYS A 4 -7.34 -19.48 4.45
CA LYS A 4 -7.05 -18.57 5.56
C LYS A 4 -5.56 -18.57 5.92
N LYS A 5 -4.91 -19.75 5.87
CA LYS A 5 -3.49 -19.93 6.17
C LYS A 5 -2.59 -19.20 5.16
N GLU A 6 -2.89 -19.30 3.87
CA GLU A 6 -2.14 -18.58 2.81
C GLU A 6 -2.28 -17.06 2.98
N LYS A 7 -3.49 -16.56 3.24
CA LYS A 7 -3.73 -15.13 3.47
C LYS A 7 -2.95 -14.61 4.67
N LEU A 8 -2.95 -15.35 5.78
CA LEU A 8 -2.23 -14.97 6.99
C LEU A 8 -0.71 -14.99 6.77
N LYS A 9 -0.18 -16.02 6.08
CA LYS A 9 1.24 -16.09 5.73
C LYS A 9 1.68 -14.85 4.93
N ILE A 10 0.92 -14.51 3.90
CA ILE A 10 1.21 -13.34 3.07
C ILE A 10 1.11 -12.07 3.91
N LEU A 11 0.03 -11.90 4.67
CA LEU A 11 -0.16 -10.72 5.50
C LEU A 11 0.99 -10.51 6.50
N ASN A 12 1.50 -11.58 7.11
CA ASN A 12 2.66 -11.52 7.99
C ASN A 12 3.94 -11.13 7.24
N ALA A 13 4.18 -11.70 6.05
CA ALA A 13 5.32 -11.29 5.23
C ALA A 13 5.26 -9.79 4.89
N TRP A 14 4.10 -9.30 4.44
CA TRP A 14 3.91 -7.86 4.21
C TRP A 14 4.19 -7.03 5.48
N ASN A 15 3.78 -7.50 6.66
CA ASN A 15 4.07 -6.83 7.92
C ASN A 15 5.57 -6.78 8.25
N GLU A 16 6.33 -7.84 7.94
CA GLU A 16 7.78 -7.88 8.13
C GLU A 16 8.52 -6.86 7.25
N TYR A 17 8.05 -6.63 6.01
CA TYR A 17 8.65 -5.64 5.12
C TYR A 17 8.24 -4.19 5.43
N PHE A 18 7.11 -4.00 6.13
CA PHE A 18 6.55 -2.71 6.51
C PHE A 18 6.24 -2.67 8.02
N PRO A 19 7.26 -2.75 8.90
CA PRO A 19 7.06 -2.95 10.35
C PRO A 19 6.42 -1.75 11.07
N HIS A 20 6.34 -0.59 10.42
CA HIS A 20 5.66 0.61 10.93
C HIS A 20 4.15 0.59 10.68
N LEU A 21 3.66 -0.32 9.82
CA LEU A 21 2.24 -0.55 9.61
C LEU A 21 1.75 -1.59 10.61
N THR A 22 0.53 -1.40 11.11
CA THR A 22 -0.15 -2.31 12.02
C THR A 22 -1.17 -3.14 11.25
N LEU A 23 -1.22 -4.44 11.53
CA LEU A 23 -2.27 -5.33 11.05
C LEU A 23 -3.62 -4.95 11.68
N TRP A 24 -4.56 -4.44 10.88
CA TRP A 24 -5.87 -3.98 11.40
C TRP A 24 -7.01 -4.96 11.13
N LYS A 25 -7.06 -5.53 9.92
CA LYS A 25 -8.06 -6.51 9.47
C LYS A 25 -7.44 -7.47 8.48
N ASP A 26 -8.17 -8.53 8.11
CA ASP A 26 -7.84 -9.38 6.97
C ASP A 26 -7.52 -8.50 5.76
N GLN A 27 -6.26 -8.52 5.30
CA GLN A 27 -5.76 -7.81 4.10
C GLN A 27 -5.39 -6.33 4.28
N TRP A 28 -5.39 -5.77 5.51
CA TRP A 28 -5.10 -4.36 5.74
C TRP A 28 -3.92 -4.15 6.69
N LEU A 29 -2.91 -3.41 6.22
CA LEU A 29 -1.79 -2.91 7.02
C LEU A 29 -1.88 -1.38 7.10
N LEU A 30 -2.03 -0.80 8.30
CA LEU A 30 -2.38 0.61 8.49
C LEU A 30 -1.47 1.31 9.49
N GLN A 31 -1.28 2.61 9.28
CA GLN A 31 -0.68 3.51 10.25
C GLN A 31 -1.49 4.81 10.30
N LEU A 32 -1.72 5.29 11.52
CA LEU A 32 -2.28 6.61 11.76
C LEU A 32 -1.13 7.59 12.01
N ASN A 33 -1.07 8.63 11.19
CA ASN A 33 -0.07 9.70 11.23
C ASN A 33 -0.77 11.02 11.51
N GLY A 34 -1.16 11.19 12.78
CA GLY A 34 -2.00 12.31 13.21
C GLY A 34 -3.34 12.31 12.47
N GLY A 35 -3.54 13.32 11.64
CA GLY A 35 -4.74 13.51 10.83
C GLY A 35 -4.77 12.70 9.52
N LEU A 36 -3.78 11.85 9.23
CA LEU A 36 -3.73 11.03 8.02
C LEU A 36 -3.73 9.54 8.37
N LEU A 37 -4.49 8.75 7.63
CA LEU A 37 -4.41 7.30 7.61
C LEU A 37 -3.66 6.86 6.35
N SER A 38 -2.60 6.08 6.51
CA SER A 38 -1.84 5.51 5.39
C SER A 38 -1.71 4.01 5.54
N GLY A 39 -1.58 3.30 4.43
CA GLY A 39 -1.43 1.85 4.52
C GLY A 39 -1.41 1.12 3.20
N ILE A 40 -1.39 -0.20 3.31
CA ILE A 40 -1.43 -1.14 2.20
C ILE A 40 -2.68 -1.99 2.34
N CYS A 41 -3.46 -2.06 1.28
CA CYS A 41 -4.55 -3.01 1.13
C CYS A 41 -4.12 -4.12 0.16
N LEU A 42 -4.34 -5.37 0.54
CA LEU A 42 -4.22 -6.52 -0.37
C LEU A 42 -5.59 -6.77 -1.01
N ASP A 43 -5.96 -5.91 -1.96
CA ASP A 43 -7.28 -5.85 -2.59
C ASP A 43 -7.69 -7.20 -3.17
N ARG A 44 -8.97 -7.51 -3.02
CA ARG A 44 -9.56 -8.69 -3.64
C ARG A 44 -9.75 -8.43 -5.13
N THR A 45 -9.28 -9.36 -5.94
CA THR A 45 -9.57 -9.38 -7.37
C THR A 45 -10.79 -10.25 -7.66
N SER A 46 -11.36 -10.13 -8.86
CA SER A 46 -12.41 -11.04 -9.36
C SER A 46 -11.94 -12.51 -9.32
N ASP A 47 -10.65 -12.72 -9.57
CA ASP A 47 -9.96 -13.98 -9.36
C ASP A 47 -9.64 -14.19 -7.86
N LYS A 48 -10.33 -15.12 -7.20
CA LYS A 48 -10.15 -15.44 -5.77
C LYS A 48 -8.82 -16.15 -5.44
N THR A 49 -7.96 -16.40 -6.43
CA THR A 49 -6.61 -16.93 -6.25
C THR A 49 -5.54 -15.83 -6.24
N LYS A 50 -5.96 -14.58 -6.45
CA LYS A 50 -5.07 -13.43 -6.54
C LYS A 50 -5.48 -12.30 -5.61
N TYR A 51 -4.53 -11.41 -5.38
CA TYR A 51 -4.72 -10.14 -4.69
C TYR A 51 -3.96 -9.05 -5.42
N LEU A 52 -4.36 -7.81 -5.20
CA LEU A 52 -3.71 -6.63 -5.76
C LEU A 52 -3.21 -5.77 -4.61
N PRO A 53 -1.90 -5.68 -4.36
CA PRO A 53 -1.40 -4.76 -3.37
C PRO A 53 -1.57 -3.32 -3.86
N THR A 54 -2.25 -2.52 -3.04
CA THR A 54 -2.55 -1.12 -3.30
C THR A 54 -2.13 -0.31 -2.09
N PHE A 55 -1.23 0.64 -2.29
CA PHE A 55 -0.91 1.63 -1.27
C PHE A 55 -1.96 2.75 -1.31
N PHE A 56 -2.29 3.30 -0.15
CA PHE A 56 -3.27 4.37 -0.05
C PHE A 56 -2.95 5.34 1.09
N MET A 57 -3.46 6.57 0.94
CA MET A 57 -3.48 7.57 1.98
C MET A 57 -4.85 8.25 2.01
N HIS A 58 -5.34 8.51 3.21
CA HIS A 58 -6.63 9.13 3.45
C HIS A 58 -6.46 10.19 4.52
N ASN A 59 -6.93 11.41 4.26
CA ASN A 59 -7.04 12.42 5.29
C ASN A 59 -8.14 11.98 6.28
N LEU A 60 -8.08 12.37 7.54
CA LEU A 60 -9.12 12.13 8.56
C LEU A 60 -9.62 13.43 9.20
N LEU A 61 -8.98 14.56 8.91
CA LEU A 61 -9.30 15.87 9.49
C LEU A 61 -10.50 16.56 8.83
N VAL A 62 -11.15 15.92 7.86
CA VAL A 62 -12.29 16.48 7.13
C VAL A 62 -13.44 15.49 7.17
N PRO A 63 -14.67 15.87 7.57
CA PRO A 63 -15.85 15.04 7.35
C PRO A 63 -16.12 14.98 5.83
N PHE A 64 -15.77 13.87 5.17
CA PHE A 64 -15.52 13.85 3.72
C PHE A 64 -16.77 13.97 2.83
N SER A 65 -16.56 14.59 1.65
CA SER A 65 -16.92 13.93 0.39
C SER A 65 -15.77 13.73 -0.60
N THR A 66 -14.56 14.28 -0.41
CA THR A 66 -13.24 13.68 -0.77
C THR A 66 -12.06 14.65 -0.63
N ILE A 67 -10.97 14.20 0.00
CA ILE A 67 -9.63 14.16 -0.62
C ILE A 67 -9.09 12.75 -0.34
N SER A 68 -9.30 11.84 -1.28
CA SER A 68 -8.68 10.52 -1.30
C SER A 68 -7.42 10.63 -2.15
N LEU A 69 -6.31 11.04 -1.53
CA LEU A 69 -5.00 11.00 -2.17
C LEU A 69 -4.60 9.53 -2.35
N SER A 70 -5.17 8.95 -3.40
CA SER A 70 -4.89 7.60 -3.84
C SER A 70 -3.52 7.67 -4.49
N TYR A 71 -2.47 7.53 -3.69
CA TYR A 71 -1.17 7.18 -4.22
C TYR A 71 -1.29 5.74 -4.75
N ASN A 72 -1.94 5.63 -5.92
CA ASN A 72 -2.35 4.43 -6.66
C ASN A 72 -1.12 3.70 -7.22
N ALA A 73 -0.06 3.61 -6.42
CA ALA A 73 1.02 2.68 -6.62
C ALA A 73 0.43 1.28 -6.36
N LYS A 74 -0.17 0.75 -7.41
CA LYS A 74 -0.36 -0.68 -7.58
C LYS A 74 0.98 -1.22 -8.02
N LEU A 75 1.31 -2.45 -7.62
CA LEU A 75 2.49 -3.10 -8.18
C LEU A 75 2.38 -3.04 -9.71
N GLN A 76 3.28 -2.32 -10.39
CA GLN A 76 3.22 -2.21 -11.85
C GLN A 76 4.08 -3.29 -12.50
N GLN A 77 3.55 -3.90 -13.55
CA GLN A 77 4.38 -4.67 -14.49
C GLN A 77 5.29 -3.73 -15.29
N HIS A 78 6.24 -4.30 -16.04
CA HIS A 78 7.13 -3.57 -16.95
C HIS A 78 6.40 -2.63 -17.96
N LYS A 79 5.08 -2.81 -18.16
CA LYS A 79 4.25 -1.98 -19.05
C LYS A 79 3.33 -0.99 -18.30
N GLY A 80 3.61 -0.68 -17.03
CA GLY A 80 2.83 0.27 -16.21
C GLY A 80 1.45 -0.25 -15.77
N MET A 81 1.07 -1.46 -16.18
CA MET A 81 -0.22 -2.07 -15.83
C MET A 81 -0.19 -2.65 -14.41
N PRO A 82 -1.27 -2.52 -13.62
CA PRO A 82 -1.38 -3.17 -12.32
C PRO A 82 -1.18 -4.68 -12.39
N GLN A 83 -0.32 -5.19 -11.53
CA GLN A 83 0.03 -6.59 -11.36
C GLN A 83 -0.73 -7.15 -10.17
N SER A 84 -1.60 -8.12 -10.43
CA SER A 84 -2.14 -8.97 -9.38
C SER A 84 -1.16 -10.09 -9.07
N LEU A 85 -1.03 -10.41 -7.78
CA LEU A 85 -0.17 -11.46 -7.25
C LEU A 85 -1.03 -12.66 -6.87
N LYS A 86 -0.51 -13.87 -7.11
CA LYS A 86 -1.19 -15.09 -6.68
C LYS A 86 -0.84 -15.41 -5.24
N TYR A 87 -1.80 -15.96 -4.50
CA TYR A 87 -1.55 -16.43 -3.14
C TYR A 87 -0.59 -17.63 -3.11
N ALA A 88 -0.79 -18.59 -4.02
CA ALA A 88 0.00 -19.83 -4.06
C ALA A 88 1.46 -19.61 -4.52
N ASP A 89 1.69 -18.63 -5.40
CA ASP A 89 3.00 -18.34 -6.00
C ASP A 89 3.68 -17.12 -5.34
N PHE A 90 3.38 -16.84 -4.08
CA PHE A 90 3.94 -15.68 -3.38
C PHE A 90 5.47 -15.71 -3.36
N GLN A 91 6.09 -14.60 -3.79
CA GLN A 91 7.53 -14.37 -3.71
C GLN A 91 7.80 -13.07 -2.94
N GLU A 92 8.78 -13.11 -2.03
CA GLU A 92 9.22 -11.93 -1.28
C GLU A 92 9.73 -10.81 -2.19
N THR A 93 10.26 -11.15 -3.36
CA THR A 93 10.72 -10.20 -4.37
C THR A 93 9.60 -9.29 -4.89
N ASP A 94 8.33 -9.74 -4.88
CA ASP A 94 7.20 -8.91 -5.25
C ASP A 94 6.93 -7.82 -4.20
N VAL A 95 7.09 -8.14 -2.92
CA VAL A 95 6.95 -7.17 -1.81
C VAL A 95 8.09 -6.16 -1.85
N PHE A 96 9.32 -6.62 -2.12
CA PHE A 96 10.46 -5.73 -2.31
C PHE A 96 10.26 -4.76 -3.48
N ARG A 97 9.80 -5.23 -4.64
CA ARG A 97 9.50 -4.37 -5.79
C ARG A 97 8.40 -3.36 -5.48
N PHE A 98 7.37 -3.77 -4.77
CA PHE A 98 6.32 -2.87 -4.33
C PHE A 98 6.87 -1.78 -3.40
N LYS A 99 7.71 -2.16 -2.44
CA LYS A 99 8.39 -1.23 -1.53
C LYS A 99 9.25 -0.20 -2.26
N GLU A 100 9.99 -0.62 -3.29
CA GLU A 100 10.77 0.30 -4.13
C GLU A 100 9.87 1.25 -4.94
N GLN A 101 8.71 0.78 -5.42
CA GLN A 101 7.75 1.62 -6.14
C GLN A 101 7.11 2.67 -5.23
N VAL A 102 6.87 2.33 -3.97
CA VAL A 102 6.40 3.28 -2.95
C VAL A 102 7.61 3.83 -2.19
N ASN A 103 8.42 4.62 -2.92
CA ASN A 103 9.62 5.29 -2.40
C ASN A 103 9.42 5.84 -0.97
N GLY A 104 10.35 5.56 -0.08
CA GLY A 104 10.37 6.16 1.27
C GLY A 104 9.51 5.47 2.33
N LEU A 105 8.74 4.42 1.99
CA LEU A 105 7.94 3.65 2.98
C LEU A 105 8.78 2.94 4.04
N ASN A 106 10.11 2.87 3.93
CA ASN A 106 10.92 2.28 5.00
C ASN A 106 11.04 3.19 6.24
N LYS A 107 10.51 4.41 6.15
CA LYS A 107 10.38 5.36 7.26
C LYS A 107 8.88 5.60 7.51
N PRO A 108 8.47 5.90 8.76
CA PRO A 108 7.12 6.36 9.04
C PRO A 108 6.76 7.49 8.07
N ILE A 109 5.68 7.33 7.29
CA ILE A 109 5.17 8.42 6.45
C ILE A 109 4.54 9.43 7.39
N THR A 110 5.26 10.49 7.74
CA THR A 110 4.68 11.59 8.50
C THR A 110 3.97 12.57 7.56
N PHE A 111 3.14 13.44 8.15
CA PHE A 111 2.48 14.51 7.41
C PHE A 111 3.51 15.40 6.71
N GLU A 112 4.63 15.71 7.35
CA GLU A 112 5.70 16.57 6.84
C GLU A 112 6.40 15.92 5.64
N VAL A 113 6.82 14.66 5.77
CA VAL A 113 7.44 13.90 4.66
C VAL A 113 6.50 13.84 3.44
N PHE A 114 5.20 13.71 3.71
CA PHE A 114 4.18 13.73 2.67
C PHE A 114 4.04 15.11 2.01
N PHE A 115 3.91 16.18 2.79
CA PHE A 115 3.79 17.54 2.26
C PHE A 115 5.02 17.94 1.43
N ASP A 116 6.23 17.66 1.93
CA ASP A 116 7.48 17.88 1.20
C ASP A 116 7.47 17.19 -0.18
N HIS A 117 6.91 15.98 -0.26
CA HIS A 117 6.82 15.23 -1.51
C HIS A 117 5.81 15.81 -2.48
N ILE A 118 4.63 16.21 -2.00
CA ILE A 118 3.63 16.93 -2.79
C ILE A 118 4.23 18.23 -3.32
N GLU A 119 4.85 19.04 -2.47
CA GLU A 119 5.51 20.27 -2.89
C GLU A 119 6.56 20.01 -3.98
N LYS A 120 7.40 18.98 -3.84
CA LYS A 120 8.40 18.63 -4.88
C LYS A 120 7.80 18.18 -6.21
N ILE A 121 6.68 17.46 -6.19
CA ILE A 121 5.99 17.04 -7.42
C ILE A 121 5.35 18.25 -8.10
N TYR A 122 4.62 19.07 -7.35
CA TYR A 122 3.85 20.17 -7.91
C TYR A 122 4.72 21.39 -8.26
N ASN A 123 5.79 21.67 -7.49
CA ASN A 123 6.73 22.76 -7.79
C ASN A 123 7.70 22.45 -8.94
N LYS A 124 7.73 21.21 -9.46
CA LYS A 124 8.46 20.88 -10.69
C LYS A 124 7.69 21.21 -11.99
N THR A 125 6.51 21.82 -11.89
CA THR A 125 5.60 22.07 -13.03
C THR A 125 5.53 23.53 -13.48
N TYR A 126 6.49 24.39 -13.11
CA TYR A 126 6.60 25.75 -13.65
C TYR A 126 8.04 26.12 -13.96
#